data_AF-A0A2I4G111-F1
#
_entry.id   AF-A0A2I4G111-F1
#
_cell.length_a   1.000
_cell.length_b   1.000
_cell.length_c   1.000
_cell.angle_alpha   90.00
_cell.angle_beta   90.00
_cell.angle_gamma   90.00
#
_symmetry.space_group_name_H-M   'P 1'
#
loop_
_entity.id
_entity.type
_entity.pdbx_description
1 polymer ?
#
loop_
_entity_poly.entity_id
_entity_poly.type
_entity_poly.pdbx_seq_one_letter_code
_entity_poly.pdbx_strand_id
1 'polypeptide(L)'
;MIITTYCTASTWSMIHMKLQFLEGQLVDKAVWQCLCERWGSEDFKNLSARNKQNRSNQRINHTGGRKSFVRLMEEKREQAPNYVTFYKEVHWSRKKGRFVTEAAEQNYNMMVELLNEMPPEDAGDDNANANAVFKEVLGSRLGYVRGLGHLVIPKPSESLLSNREFIRLREENEKNKAEAEGFKRKLETFMVDVSKMQACFEEFDRLNSRVTELESQRESQRETPGDA
;
A
#
# COMPACT_ATOMS: atom_id res chain seq x y z
N MET A 1 14.80 -14.75 -6.28
CA MET A 1 15.35 -15.41 -5.08
C MET A 1 16.57 -14.59 -4.59
N ILE A 2 16.38 -13.57 -3.74
CA ILE A 2 17.50 -12.94 -3.01
C ILE A 2 17.72 -13.81 -1.77
N ILE A 3 18.61 -14.78 -1.91
CA ILE A 3 19.12 -15.46 -0.73
C ILE A 3 19.78 -14.35 0.09
N THR A 4 19.11 -13.84 1.13
CA THR A 4 19.83 -13.18 2.22
C THR A 4 20.53 -14.31 2.95
N THR A 5 21.64 -14.77 2.38
CA THR A 5 22.61 -15.57 3.11
C THR A 5 23.07 -14.65 4.21
N TYR A 6 22.48 -14.82 5.39
CA TYR A 6 23.06 -14.33 6.62
C TYR A 6 24.44 -15.01 6.70
N CYS A 7 25.50 -14.27 6.34
CA CYS A 7 26.87 -14.72 6.47
C CYS A 7 27.17 -14.83 7.97
N THR A 8 26.98 -16.02 8.52
CA THR A 8 27.58 -16.40 9.79
C THR A 8 29.06 -16.71 9.51
N ALA A 9 29.94 -16.60 10.52
CA ALA A 9 31.36 -16.92 10.34
C ALA A 9 31.60 -18.35 9.79
N SER A 10 30.64 -19.27 9.95
CA SER A 10 30.68 -20.62 9.40
C SER A 10 30.26 -20.70 7.92
N THR A 11 29.40 -19.81 7.42
CA THR A 11 29.11 -19.71 5.98
C THR A 11 30.15 -18.91 5.21
N TRP A 12 31.01 -18.15 5.91
CA TRP A 12 32.15 -17.43 5.33
C TRP A 12 33.12 -18.38 4.60
N SER A 13 33.53 -19.50 5.20
CA SER A 13 34.42 -20.47 4.54
C SER A 13 33.77 -21.19 3.34
N MET A 14 32.46 -21.47 3.41
CA MET A 14 31.74 -22.09 2.28
C MET A 14 31.51 -21.12 1.12
N ILE A 15 31.31 -19.83 1.40
CA ILE A 15 31.19 -18.79 0.37
C ILE A 15 32.57 -18.49 -0.23
N HIS A 16 33.64 -18.50 0.57
CA HIS A 16 35.02 -18.35 0.09
C HIS A 16 35.43 -19.47 -0.87
N MET A 17 35.08 -20.74 -0.58
CA MET A 17 35.38 -21.88 -1.44
C MET A 17 34.50 -21.93 -2.71
N LYS A 18 33.22 -21.52 -2.64
CA LYS A 18 32.35 -21.50 -3.82
C LYS A 18 32.63 -20.35 -4.78
N LEU A 19 33.19 -19.24 -4.30
CA LEU A 19 33.46 -18.07 -5.15
C LEU A 19 34.84 -18.08 -5.80
N GLN A 20 35.82 -18.80 -5.25
CA GLN A 20 37.04 -19.15 -5.99
C GLN A 20 36.76 -19.95 -7.27
N PHE A 21 35.62 -20.66 -7.35
CA PHE A 21 35.20 -21.41 -8.54
C PHE A 21 34.49 -20.56 -9.61
N LEU A 22 34.16 -19.29 -9.32
CA LEU A 22 33.38 -18.41 -10.22
C LEU A 22 34.10 -17.11 -10.57
N GLU A 23 35.43 -17.08 -10.46
CA GLU A 23 36.28 -15.89 -10.66
C GLU A 23 36.22 -15.24 -12.06
N GLY A 24 35.41 -15.76 -13.00
CA GLY A 24 35.36 -15.27 -14.38
C GLY A 24 34.02 -14.75 -14.93
N GLN A 25 32.87 -14.96 -14.28
CA GLN A 25 31.58 -14.77 -14.98
C GLN A 25 30.44 -14.02 -14.26
N LEU A 26 30.51 -13.70 -12.96
CA LEU A 26 29.34 -13.16 -12.23
C LEU A 26 29.54 -11.79 -11.56
N VAL A 27 30.74 -11.47 -11.10
CA VAL A 27 31.02 -10.19 -10.42
C VAL A 27 32.45 -9.77 -10.78
N ASP A 28 32.62 -8.54 -11.23
CA ASP A 28 33.93 -7.97 -11.51
C ASP A 28 34.84 -8.03 -10.26
N LYS A 29 36.15 -8.25 -10.48
CA LYS A 29 37.11 -8.46 -9.39
C LYS A 29 37.20 -7.26 -8.45
N ALA A 30 37.12 -6.03 -8.97
CA ALA A 30 37.16 -4.83 -8.13
C ALA A 30 35.88 -4.71 -7.29
N VAL A 31 34.72 -5.01 -7.88
CA VAL A 31 33.44 -5.06 -7.15
C VAL A 31 33.49 -6.11 -6.03
N TRP A 32 34.06 -7.28 -6.31
CA TRP A 32 34.23 -8.33 -5.31
C TRP A 32 35.11 -7.88 -4.14
N GLN A 33 36.24 -7.23 -4.42
CA GLN A 33 37.13 -6.68 -3.38
C GLN A 33 36.41 -5.65 -2.50
N CYS A 34 35.68 -4.70 -3.09
CA CYS A 34 34.89 -3.72 -2.33
C CYS A 34 33.83 -4.38 -1.42
N LEU A 35 33.18 -5.46 -1.89
CA LEU A 35 32.23 -6.21 -1.07
C LEU A 35 32.91 -6.92 0.10
N CYS A 36 34.06 -7.56 -0.14
CA CYS A 36 34.86 -8.19 0.91
C CYS A 36 35.32 -7.18 1.97
N GLU A 37 35.81 -6.01 1.57
CA GLU A 37 36.19 -4.92 2.48
C GLU A 37 34.97 -4.44 3.30
N ARG A 38 33.83 -4.21 2.63
CA ARG A 38 32.60 -3.80 3.30
C ARG A 38 32.14 -4.83 4.33
N TRP A 39 32.14 -6.12 4.01
CA TRP A 39 31.69 -7.16 4.94
C TRP A 39 32.73 -7.50 6.02
N GLY A 40 34.01 -7.29 5.72
CA GLY A 40 35.11 -7.44 6.67
C GLY A 40 35.22 -6.28 7.67
N SER A 41 34.66 -5.11 7.32
CA SER A 41 34.64 -3.92 8.18
C SER A 41 33.98 -4.18 9.55
N GLU A 42 34.50 -3.51 10.57
CA GLU A 42 33.98 -3.64 11.93
C GLU A 42 32.54 -3.12 12.04
N ASP A 43 32.21 -2.06 11.31
CA ASP A 43 30.84 -1.53 11.22
C ASP A 43 29.84 -2.58 10.72
N PHE A 44 30.22 -3.34 9.69
CA PHE A 44 29.36 -4.38 9.15
C PHE A 44 29.24 -5.57 10.12
N LYS A 45 30.33 -5.98 10.76
CA LYS A 45 30.30 -7.05 11.77
C LYS A 45 29.39 -6.67 12.94
N ASN A 46 29.50 -5.44 13.43
CA ASN A 46 28.63 -4.91 14.49
C ASN A 46 27.16 -4.82 14.06
N LEU A 47 26.90 -4.38 12.84
CA LEU A 47 25.54 -4.40 12.27
C LEU A 47 24.99 -5.83 12.16
N SER A 48 25.80 -6.77 11.67
CA SER A 48 25.43 -8.18 11.52
C SER A 48 25.13 -8.84 12.86
N ALA A 49 25.96 -8.60 13.88
CA ALA A 49 25.76 -9.10 15.24
C ALA A 49 24.44 -8.58 15.85
N ARG A 50 24.18 -7.27 15.73
CA ARG A 50 22.91 -6.67 16.16
C ARG A 50 21.71 -7.27 15.43
N ASN A 51 21.80 -7.43 14.11
CA ASN A 51 20.72 -8.03 13.31
C ASN A 51 20.46 -9.49 13.71
N LYS A 52 21.51 -10.25 14.02
CA LYS A 52 21.38 -11.63 14.52
C LYS A 52 20.66 -11.67 15.86
N GLN A 53 21.02 -10.79 16.80
CA GLN A 53 20.34 -10.68 18.09
C GLN A 53 18.88 -10.22 17.94
N ASN A 54 18.61 -9.25 17.07
CA ASN A 54 17.25 -8.81 16.77
C ASN A 54 16.42 -9.96 16.18
N ARG A 55 17.03 -10.78 15.31
CA ARG A 55 16.37 -11.95 14.71
C ARG A 55 16.08 -13.04 15.74
N SER A 56 16.98 -13.29 16.70
CA SER A 56 16.69 -14.25 17.79
C SER A 56 15.58 -13.77 18.72
N ASN A 57 15.42 -12.44 18.86
CA ASN A 57 14.36 -11.84 19.65
C ASN A 57 13.01 -11.75 18.90
N GLN A 58 12.96 -12.15 17.62
CA GLN A 58 11.73 -12.09 16.83
C GLN A 58 10.76 -13.22 17.21
N ARG A 59 9.77 -12.88 18.03
CA ARG A 59 8.76 -13.82 18.55
C ARG A 59 7.71 -14.26 17.52
N ILE A 60 7.37 -13.37 16.59
CA ILE A 60 6.30 -13.59 15.60
C ILE A 60 6.91 -13.55 14.20
N ASN A 61 6.72 -14.64 13.45
CA ASN A 61 7.20 -14.80 12.08
C ASN A 61 6.02 -14.96 11.11
N HIS A 62 6.16 -14.41 9.91
CA HIS A 62 5.17 -14.47 8.84
C HIS A 62 5.71 -15.22 7.61
N THR A 63 4.82 -15.65 6.72
CA THR A 63 5.09 -16.43 5.50
C THR A 63 5.12 -15.57 4.22
N GLY A 64 4.85 -14.27 4.33
CA GLY A 64 4.80 -13.31 3.21
C GLY A 64 6.13 -13.06 2.49
N GLY A 65 7.25 -13.59 3.01
CA GLY A 65 8.56 -13.50 2.36
C GLY A 65 9.07 -12.06 2.29
N ARG A 66 9.35 -11.58 1.07
CA ARG A 66 9.84 -10.19 0.84
C ARG A 66 8.76 -9.21 0.41
N LYS A 67 7.51 -9.67 0.26
CA LYS A 67 6.42 -8.76 -0.06
C LYS A 67 6.05 -7.97 1.19
N SER A 68 5.80 -6.68 1.03
CA SER A 68 5.23 -5.86 2.10
C SER A 68 3.82 -6.33 2.42
N PHE A 69 3.37 -6.08 3.66
CA PHE A 69 2.01 -6.42 4.07
C PHE A 69 0.97 -5.65 3.26
N VAL A 70 1.30 -4.43 2.80
CA VAL A 70 0.45 -3.62 1.88
C VAL A 70 0.08 -4.44 0.66
N ARG A 71 1.11 -4.93 -0.02
CA ARG A 71 0.97 -5.67 -1.26
C ARG A 71 0.26 -7.00 -1.03
N LEU A 72 0.57 -7.67 0.08
CA LEU A 72 -0.10 -8.92 0.42
C LEU A 72 -1.59 -8.70 0.74
N MET A 73 -1.96 -7.61 1.41
CA MET A 73 -3.36 -7.30 1.68
C MET A 73 -4.12 -6.98 0.39
N GLU A 74 -3.51 -6.24 -0.54
CA GLU A 74 -4.12 -6.01 -1.86
C GLU A 74 -4.29 -7.32 -2.65
N GLU A 75 -3.24 -8.14 -2.73
CA GLU A 75 -3.27 -9.42 -3.43
C GLU A 75 -4.24 -10.43 -2.80
N LYS A 76 -4.50 -10.31 -1.50
CA LYS A 76 -5.36 -11.22 -0.72
C LYS A 76 -6.69 -10.63 -0.32
N ARG A 77 -7.06 -9.45 -0.83
CA ARG A 77 -8.24 -8.70 -0.40
C ARG A 77 -9.53 -9.51 -0.45
N GLU A 78 -9.70 -10.34 -1.46
CA GLU A 78 -10.88 -11.19 -1.61
C GLU A 78 -10.86 -12.42 -0.69
N GLN A 79 -9.67 -12.99 -0.42
CA GLN A 79 -9.55 -14.20 0.42
C GLN A 79 -9.43 -13.88 1.91
N ALA A 80 -8.96 -12.68 2.24
CA ALA A 80 -8.73 -12.17 3.58
C ALA A 80 -9.22 -10.70 3.64
N PRO A 81 -10.54 -10.49 3.71
CA PRO A 81 -11.14 -9.16 3.63
C PRO A 81 -10.86 -8.28 4.86
N ASN A 82 -10.48 -8.87 5.99
CA ASN A 82 -10.20 -8.15 7.23
C ASN A 82 -8.85 -8.54 7.86
N TYR A 83 -8.41 -7.78 8.86
CA TYR A 83 -7.08 -7.97 9.43
C TYR A 83 -6.91 -9.29 10.20
N VAL A 84 -7.96 -9.85 10.80
CA VAL A 84 -7.88 -11.13 11.53
C VAL A 84 -7.72 -12.30 10.55
N THR A 85 -8.52 -12.32 9.49
CA THR A 85 -8.38 -13.32 8.42
C THR A 85 -7.03 -13.18 7.70
N PHE A 86 -6.60 -11.95 7.43
CA PHE A 86 -5.28 -11.68 6.85
C PHE A 86 -4.13 -12.13 7.76
N TYR A 87 -4.25 -11.91 9.08
CA TYR A 87 -3.25 -12.37 10.04
C TYR A 87 -3.04 -13.88 9.95
N LYS A 88 -4.13 -14.65 9.88
CA LYS A 88 -4.06 -16.10 9.68
C LYS A 88 -3.36 -16.46 8.37
N GLU A 89 -3.76 -15.83 7.26
CA GLU A 89 -3.16 -16.12 5.94
C GLU A 89 -1.64 -15.94 5.94
N VAL A 90 -1.12 -14.88 6.58
CA VAL A 90 0.32 -14.58 6.59
C VAL A 90 1.09 -15.25 7.73
N HIS A 91 0.44 -15.89 8.70
CA HIS A 91 1.10 -16.62 9.79
C HIS A 91 0.85 -18.13 9.75
N TRP A 92 0.07 -18.62 8.79
CA TRP A 92 -0.21 -20.04 8.59
C TRP A 92 0.77 -20.70 7.63
N SER A 93 1.35 -21.82 8.05
CA SER A 93 2.24 -22.63 7.21
C SER A 93 1.44 -23.72 6.49
N ARG A 94 1.08 -23.48 5.22
CA ARG A 94 0.36 -24.46 4.39
C ARG A 94 1.04 -25.83 4.32
N LYS A 95 2.38 -25.86 4.31
CA LYS A 95 3.16 -27.12 4.32
C LYS A 95 3.04 -27.92 5.63
N LYS A 96 2.88 -27.24 6.76
CA LYS A 96 2.86 -27.85 8.09
C LYS A 96 1.44 -27.98 8.67
N GLY A 97 0.45 -27.37 8.02
CA GLY A 97 -0.93 -27.33 8.50
C GLY A 97 -1.09 -26.66 9.88
N ARG A 98 -0.22 -25.71 10.23
CA ARG A 98 -0.26 -25.00 11.52
C ARG A 98 0.35 -23.60 11.45
N PHE A 99 0.16 -22.81 12.50
CA PHE A 99 0.84 -21.52 12.65
C PHE A 99 2.37 -21.67 12.66
N VAL A 100 3.06 -20.68 12.11
CA VAL A 100 4.54 -20.69 12.00
C VAL A 100 5.21 -20.63 13.38
N THR A 101 4.59 -19.95 14.34
CA THR A 101 5.06 -19.78 15.71
C THR A 101 3.89 -19.86 16.68
N GLU A 102 4.11 -20.43 17.87
CA GLU A 102 3.11 -20.51 18.93
C GLU A 102 2.57 -19.13 19.34
N ALA A 103 3.44 -18.12 19.45
CA ALA A 103 3.01 -16.75 19.73
C ALA A 103 2.05 -16.19 18.66
N ALA A 104 2.16 -16.66 17.39
CA ALA A 104 1.24 -16.25 16.36
C ALA A 104 -0.14 -16.91 16.53
N GLU A 105 -0.15 -18.19 16.90
CA GLU A 105 -1.37 -18.93 17.21
C GLU A 105 -2.11 -18.33 18.41
N GLN A 106 -1.40 -18.06 19.51
CA GLN A 106 -1.96 -17.41 20.70
C GLN A 106 -2.61 -16.06 20.38
N ASN A 107 -1.94 -15.22 19.60
CA ASN A 107 -2.52 -13.95 19.16
C ASN A 107 -3.76 -14.15 18.29
N TYR A 108 -3.74 -15.11 17.37
CA TYR A 108 -4.90 -15.38 16.52
C TYR A 108 -6.09 -15.88 17.34
N ASN A 109 -5.85 -16.79 18.30
CA ASN A 109 -6.91 -17.29 19.18
C ASN A 109 -7.51 -16.17 20.01
N MET A 110 -6.68 -15.29 20.58
CA MET A 110 -7.14 -14.09 21.29
C MET A 110 -8.00 -13.19 20.40
N MET A 111 -7.63 -12.99 19.13
CA MET A 111 -8.43 -12.21 18.19
C MET A 111 -9.79 -12.86 17.92
N VAL A 112 -9.84 -14.19 17.81
CA VAL A 112 -11.10 -14.92 17.58
C VAL A 112 -11.98 -14.90 18.82
N GLU A 113 -11.41 -15.08 20.01
CA GLU A 113 -12.11 -15.00 21.28
C GLU A 113 -12.78 -13.63 21.46
N LEU A 114 -12.03 -12.53 21.30
CA LEU A 114 -12.57 -11.18 21.41
C LEU A 114 -13.67 -10.88 20.38
N LEU A 115 -13.57 -11.44 19.17
CA LEU A 115 -14.63 -11.30 18.17
C LEU A 115 -15.91 -12.05 18.55
N ASN A 116 -15.78 -13.22 19.18
CA ASN A 116 -16.92 -14.02 19.61
C ASN A 116 -17.62 -13.44 20.85
N GLU A 117 -16.88 -12.73 21.70
CA GLU A 117 -17.41 -12.08 22.90
C GLU A 117 -18.10 -10.74 22.62
N MET A 118 -18.00 -10.22 21.40
CA MET A 118 -18.59 -8.92 21.05
C MET A 118 -20.12 -8.93 21.12
N PRO A 119 -20.74 -7.95 21.81
CA PRO A 119 -22.19 -7.85 21.89
C PRO A 119 -22.86 -7.68 20.52
N PRO A 120 -24.11 -8.16 20.32
CA PRO A 120 -24.86 -7.99 19.07
C PRO A 120 -25.10 -6.52 18.68
N GLU A 121 -25.08 -5.61 19.66
CA GLU A 121 -25.25 -4.17 19.44
C GLU A 121 -23.99 -3.53 18.80
N ASP A 122 -22.81 -4.08 19.12
CA ASP A 122 -21.51 -3.69 18.56
C ASP A 122 -21.14 -4.51 17.31
N ALA A 123 -21.97 -5.49 16.93
CA ALA A 123 -21.85 -6.30 15.71
C ALA A 123 -22.25 -5.52 14.44
N GLY A 124 -21.75 -4.28 14.32
CA GLY A 124 -21.87 -3.46 13.12
C GLY A 124 -21.06 -4.02 11.94
N ASP A 125 -20.12 -3.23 11.40
CA ASP A 125 -19.25 -3.72 10.32
C ASP A 125 -18.23 -4.75 10.85
N ASP A 126 -18.47 -6.03 10.57
CA ASP A 126 -17.58 -7.17 10.89
C ASP A 126 -16.11 -6.90 10.55
N ASN A 127 -15.84 -6.17 9.45
CA ASN A 127 -14.47 -5.84 9.07
C ASN A 127 -13.87 -4.75 9.95
N ALA A 128 -14.63 -3.71 10.30
CA ALA A 128 -14.19 -2.68 11.23
C ALA A 128 -13.88 -3.27 12.60
N ASN A 129 -14.73 -4.19 13.06
CA ASN A 129 -14.61 -4.94 14.30
C ASN A 129 -13.34 -5.81 14.32
N ALA A 130 -13.14 -6.63 13.29
CA ALA A 130 -11.92 -7.41 13.13
C ALA A 130 -10.66 -6.54 13.09
N ASN A 131 -10.73 -5.36 12.46
CA ASN A 131 -9.60 -4.44 12.41
C ASN A 131 -9.31 -3.77 13.76
N ALA A 132 -10.33 -3.53 14.59
CA ALA A 132 -10.18 -3.01 15.94
C ALA A 132 -9.55 -4.06 16.87
N VAL A 133 -10.12 -5.27 16.90
CA VAL A 133 -9.59 -6.40 17.68
C VAL A 133 -8.14 -6.72 17.31
N PHE A 134 -7.81 -6.72 16.01
CA PHE A 134 -6.43 -6.91 15.58
C PHE A 134 -5.47 -5.89 16.19
N LYS A 135 -5.86 -4.60 16.22
CA LYS A 135 -5.05 -3.52 16.79
C LYS A 135 -4.92 -3.63 18.29
N GLU A 136 -5.95 -4.10 18.96
CA GLU A 136 -5.96 -4.34 20.41
C GLU A 136 -4.99 -5.46 20.78
N VAL A 137 -5.12 -6.63 20.13
CA VAL A 137 -4.29 -7.81 20.44
C VAL A 137 -2.81 -7.58 20.13
N LEU A 138 -2.49 -7.00 18.96
CA LEU A 138 -1.09 -6.78 18.59
C LEU A 138 -0.51 -5.50 19.20
N GLY A 139 -1.37 -4.55 19.56
CA GLY A 139 -1.00 -3.23 20.04
C GLY A 139 -0.33 -2.35 18.98
N SER A 140 0.07 -1.17 19.41
CA SER A 140 0.81 -0.20 18.60
C SER A 140 2.19 0.11 19.20
N ARG A 141 3.09 0.63 18.37
CA ARG A 141 4.30 1.34 18.81
C ARG A 141 4.25 2.74 18.23
N LEU A 142 5.05 3.67 18.77
CA LEU A 142 5.17 5.03 18.25
C LEU A 142 5.43 4.97 16.73
N GLY A 143 4.48 5.48 15.95
CA GLY A 143 4.56 5.58 14.49
C GLY A 143 4.02 4.40 13.68
N TYR A 144 3.67 3.24 14.28
CA TYR A 144 3.06 2.14 13.52
C TYR A 144 2.29 1.11 14.37
N VAL A 145 1.27 0.48 13.78
CA VAL A 145 0.58 -0.69 14.36
C VAL A 145 1.43 -1.95 14.18
N ARG A 146 1.57 -2.76 15.25
CA ARG A 146 2.33 -4.01 15.15
C ARG A 146 1.67 -4.94 14.14
N GLY A 147 2.48 -5.61 13.32
CA GLY A 147 1.97 -6.54 12.32
C GLY A 147 1.35 -5.89 11.08
N LEU A 148 1.38 -4.57 10.90
CA LEU A 148 0.96 -3.90 9.64
C LEU A 148 2.06 -3.03 9.01
N GLY A 149 3.21 -2.89 9.66
CA GLY A 149 4.25 -1.96 9.22
C GLY A 149 3.74 -0.51 9.19
N HIS A 150 4.26 0.32 8.30
CA HIS A 150 3.91 1.75 8.18
C HIS A 150 2.56 2.03 7.50
N LEU A 151 1.71 1.01 7.34
CA LEU A 151 0.39 1.15 6.71
C LEU A 151 -0.59 1.98 7.52
N VAL A 152 -0.57 1.77 8.83
CA VAL A 152 -1.54 2.37 9.74
C VAL A 152 -0.76 3.28 10.66
N ILE A 153 -0.97 4.58 10.48
CA ILE A 153 -0.49 5.60 11.41
C ILE A 153 -1.35 5.45 12.67
N PRO A 154 -0.77 5.09 13.82
CA PRO A 154 -1.51 4.98 15.06
C PRO A 154 -2.01 6.35 15.49
N LYS A 155 -3.04 6.38 16.35
CA LYS A 155 -3.50 7.63 16.95
C LYS A 155 -2.31 8.30 17.69
N PRO A 156 -2.12 9.62 17.55
CA PRO A 156 -1.12 10.36 18.31
C PRO A 156 -1.28 10.12 19.81
N SER A 157 -0.18 10.07 20.55
CA SER A 157 -0.23 10.05 22.00
C SER A 157 -0.72 11.38 22.56
N GLU A 158 -1.30 11.38 23.75
CA GLU A 158 -1.79 12.60 24.43
C GLU A 158 -0.70 13.68 24.58
N SER A 159 0.54 13.24 24.84
CA SER A 159 1.72 14.11 24.90
C SER A 159 2.05 14.77 23.56
N LEU A 160 1.83 14.07 22.45
CA LEU A 160 2.06 14.61 21.11
C LEU A 160 0.93 15.58 20.72
N LEU A 161 -0.31 15.27 21.12
CA LEU A 161 -1.46 16.16 20.93
C LEU A 161 -1.28 17.51 21.63
N SER A 162 -0.61 17.52 22.78
CA SER A 162 -0.30 18.74 23.54
C SER A 162 0.92 19.51 23.02
N ASN A 163 1.65 18.96 22.05
CA ASN A 163 2.84 19.61 21.50
C ASN A 163 2.44 20.78 20.59
N ARG A 164 3.01 21.98 20.84
CA ARG A 164 2.68 23.20 20.11
C ARG A 164 2.93 23.09 18.59
N GLU A 165 4.04 22.49 18.18
CA GLU A 165 4.35 22.32 16.76
C GLU A 165 3.39 21.31 16.11
N PHE A 166 2.97 20.28 16.84
CA PHE A 166 1.97 19.33 16.37
C PHE A 166 0.59 19.99 16.19
N ILE A 167 0.18 20.86 17.11
CA ILE A 167 -1.07 21.64 17.00
C ILE A 167 -1.02 22.53 15.75
N ARG A 168 0.07 23.30 15.60
CA ARG A 168 0.27 24.17 14.42
C ARG A 168 0.20 23.39 13.11
N LEU A 169 0.92 22.27 13.01
CA LEU A 169 0.92 21.44 11.80
C LEU A 169 -0.46 20.82 11.52
N ARG A 170 -1.23 20.50 12.56
CA ARG A 170 -2.61 20.04 12.41
C ARG A 170 -3.49 21.13 11.81
N GLU A 171 -3.46 22.34 12.36
CA GLU A 171 -4.23 23.48 11.86
C GLU A 171 -3.87 23.82 10.41
N GLU A 172 -2.57 23.82 10.08
CA GLU A 172 -2.08 24.05 8.73
C GLU A 172 -2.57 22.97 7.76
N ASN A 173 -2.54 21.69 8.17
CA ASN A 173 -3.09 20.61 7.36
C ASN A 173 -4.61 20.72 7.15
N GLU A 174 -5.36 21.13 8.18
CA GLU A 174 -6.80 21.36 8.06
C GLU A 174 -7.11 22.49 7.07
N LYS A 175 -6.35 23.58 7.11
CA LYS A 175 -6.46 24.68 6.15
C LYS A 175 -6.12 24.23 4.73
N ASN A 176 -4.98 23.54 4.55
CA ASN A 176 -4.57 23.02 3.24
C ASN A 176 -5.60 22.04 2.67
N LYS A 177 -6.21 21.21 3.52
CA LYS A 177 -7.29 20.30 3.12
C LYS A 177 -8.53 21.07 2.65
N ALA A 178 -8.95 22.10 3.39
CA ALA A 178 -10.09 22.93 3.00
C ALA A 178 -9.85 23.66 1.67
N GLU A 179 -8.63 24.16 1.45
CA GLU A 179 -8.24 24.79 0.18
C GLU A 179 -8.27 23.79 -0.99
N ALA A 180 -7.72 22.59 -0.80
CA ALA A 180 -7.74 21.53 -1.80
C ALA A 180 -9.18 21.10 -2.16
N GLU A 181 -10.06 20.96 -1.15
CA GLU A 181 -11.49 20.69 -1.38
C GLU A 181 -12.19 21.86 -2.09
N GLY A 182 -11.75 23.10 -1.86
CA GLY A 182 -12.21 24.27 -2.60
C GLY A 182 -11.82 24.21 -4.08
N PHE A 183 -10.57 23.87 -4.38
CA PHE A 183 -10.11 23.68 -5.76
C PHE A 183 -10.85 22.52 -6.46
N LYS A 184 -11.07 21.41 -5.75
CA LYS A 184 -11.83 20.28 -6.27
C LYS A 184 -13.25 20.69 -6.69
N ARG A 185 -13.97 21.43 -5.84
CA ARG A 185 -15.32 21.94 -6.16
C ARG A 185 -15.33 22.89 -7.36
N LYS A 186 -14.31 23.75 -7.48
CA LYS A 186 -14.16 24.64 -8.65
C LYS A 186 -13.94 23.83 -9.93
N LEU A 187 -13.12 22.79 -9.88
CA LEU A 187 -12.90 21.88 -11.01
C LEU A 187 -14.17 21.13 -11.39
N GLU A 188 -14.92 20.60 -10.42
CA GLU A 188 -16.21 19.94 -10.68
C GLU A 188 -17.21 20.90 -11.36
N THR A 189 -17.28 22.15 -10.88
CA THR A 189 -18.13 23.19 -11.50
C THR A 189 -17.69 23.49 -12.93
N PHE A 190 -16.39 23.68 -13.14
CA PHE A 190 -15.83 23.94 -14.46
C PHE A 190 -16.11 22.78 -15.43
N MET A 191 -16.02 21.53 -14.97
CA MET A 191 -16.36 20.36 -15.79
C MET A 191 -17.83 20.39 -16.23
N VAL A 192 -18.76 20.74 -15.34
CA VAL A 192 -20.18 20.90 -15.69
C VAL A 192 -20.38 21.97 -16.74
N ASP A 193 -19.70 23.12 -16.62
CA ASP A 193 -19.84 24.21 -17.58
C ASP A 193 -19.22 23.87 -18.94
N VAL A 194 -18.10 23.13 -18.96
CA VAL A 194 -17.53 22.59 -20.21
C VAL A 194 -18.52 21.63 -20.88
N SER A 195 -19.19 20.74 -20.13
CA SER A 195 -20.22 19.86 -20.69
C SER A 195 -21.41 20.62 -21.27
N LYS A 196 -21.87 21.70 -20.62
CA LYS A 196 -22.92 22.57 -21.18
C LYS A 196 -22.45 23.24 -22.47
N MET A 197 -21.22 23.74 -22.49
CA MET A 197 -20.64 24.39 -23.65
C MET A 197 -20.49 23.42 -24.82
N GLN A 198 -20.08 22.18 -24.57
CA GLN A 198 -20.06 21.11 -25.58
C GLN A 198 -21.44 20.87 -26.18
N ALA A 199 -22.49 20.76 -25.35
CA ALA A 199 -23.86 20.60 -25.84
C ALA A 199 -24.32 21.82 -26.67
N CYS A 200 -23.97 23.04 -26.27
CA CYS A 200 -24.25 24.23 -27.07
C CYS A 200 -23.54 24.20 -28.44
N PHE A 201 -22.30 23.73 -28.49
CA PHE A 201 -21.58 23.57 -29.76
C PHE A 201 -22.24 22.51 -30.66
N GLU A 202 -22.67 21.38 -30.11
CA GLU A 202 -23.39 20.36 -30.89
C GLU A 202 -24.72 20.89 -31.48
N GLU A 203 -25.47 21.69 -30.71
CA GLU A 203 -26.69 22.33 -31.20
C GLU A 203 -26.40 23.38 -32.27
N PHE A 204 -25.31 24.14 -32.13
CA PHE A 204 -24.86 25.08 -33.14
C PHE A 204 -24.50 24.37 -34.46
N ASP A 205 -23.75 23.27 -34.40
CA ASP A 205 -23.38 22.47 -35.58
C ASP A 205 -24.62 21.88 -36.29
N ARG A 206 -25.62 21.42 -35.52
CA ARG A 206 -26.90 20.96 -36.05
C ARG A 206 -27.66 22.07 -36.77
N LEU A 207 -27.74 23.24 -36.15
CA LEU A 207 -28.44 24.39 -36.75
C LEU A 207 -27.74 24.84 -38.03
N ASN A 208 -26.40 24.92 -38.01
CA ASN A 208 -25.60 25.30 -39.17
C ASN A 208 -25.79 24.32 -40.36
N SER A 209 -25.88 23.01 -40.07
CA SER A 209 -26.19 21.99 -41.08
C SER A 209 -27.57 22.22 -41.71
N ARG A 210 -28.60 22.48 -40.89
CA ARG A 210 -29.97 22.76 -41.39
C ARG A 210 -30.04 24.03 -42.23
N VAL A 211 -29.32 25.08 -41.84
CA VAL A 211 -29.24 26.33 -42.63
C VAL A 211 -28.64 26.04 -44.01
N THR A 212 -27.54 25.28 -44.06
CA THR A 212 -26.89 24.89 -45.32
C THR A 212 -27.82 24.08 -46.22
N GLU A 213 -28.60 23.15 -45.67
CA GLU A 213 -29.59 22.37 -46.42
C GLU A 213 -30.71 23.25 -47.01
N LEU A 214 -31.25 24.19 -46.21
CA LEU A 214 -32.29 25.11 -46.68
C LEU A 214 -31.77 26.04 -47.77
N GLU A 215 -30.53 26.51 -47.66
CA GLU A 215 -29.87 27.32 -48.70
C GLU A 215 -29.72 26.52 -50.00
N SER A 216 -29.29 25.26 -49.92
CA SER A 216 -29.18 24.37 -51.09
C SER A 216 -30.54 24.08 -51.75
N GLN A 217 -31.59 23.82 -50.96
CA GLN A 217 -32.94 23.60 -51.50
C GLN A 217 -33.51 24.85 -52.19
N ARG A 218 -33.27 26.03 -51.61
CA ARG A 218 -33.68 27.30 -52.21
C ARG A 218 -32.95 27.59 -53.52
N GLU A 219 -31.66 27.26 -53.61
CA GLU A 219 -30.88 27.42 -54.84
C GLU A 219 -31.38 26.47 -55.93
N SER A 220 -31.66 25.20 -55.59
CA SER A 220 -32.24 24.21 -56.51
C SER A 220 -33.62 24.61 -57.05
N GLN A 221 -34.48 25.24 -56.23
CA GLN A 221 -35.77 25.77 -56.67
C GLN A 221 -35.67 27.01 -57.58
N ARG A 222 -34.55 27.73 -57.56
CA ARG A 222 -34.29 28.83 -58.50
C ARG A 222 -33.78 28.33 -59.84
N GLU A 223 -33.09 27.19 -59.86
CA GLU A 223 -32.48 26.61 -61.06
C GLU A 223 -33.45 25.75 -61.89
N THR A 224 -34.69 25.53 -61.43
CA THR A 224 -35.74 24.87 -62.22
C THR A 224 -36.59 25.92 -62.96
N PRO A 225 -36.44 26.14 -64.27
CA PRO A 225 -37.35 26.97 -65.04
C PRO A 225 -38.69 26.24 -65.13
N GLY A 226 -39.79 26.95 -64.86
CA GLY A 226 -41.12 26.42 -65.11
C GLY A 226 -41.32 26.22 -66.61
N ASP A 227 -41.30 24.97 -67.06
CA ASP A 227 -41.81 24.60 -68.38
C ASP A 227 -43.33 24.80 -68.38
N ALA A 228 -43.77 25.75 -69.21
CA ALA A 228 -45.14 26.02 -69.58
C ALA A 228 -45.56 25.18 -70.79
#